data_AF-A0A661EJM1-F1
#
_entry.id   AF-A0A661EJM1-F1
#
_cell.length_a   1.000
_cell.length_b   1.000
_cell.length_c   1.000
_cell.angle_alpha   90.00
_cell.angle_beta   90.00
_cell.angle_gamma   90.00
#
_symmetry.space_group_name_H-M   'P 1'
#
loop_
_entity.id
_entity.type
_entity.pdbx_description
1 polymer ?
#
loop_
_entity_poly.entity_id
_entity_poly.type
_entity_poly.pdbx_seq_one_letter_code
_entity_poly.pdbx_strand_id
1 'polypeptide(L)'
;MNNGLASAVNTHSTREHYPLPGPGAWGLEMLHWMDPTSEYMTEVYPVTMPEGMRRGCARYGVLLDSLDMVFVNSFLYVRSRGVGAPASATRTPPRWLFPIMSALHPKIRRRVATADKVFADKIWRDDAAQWRDVQKPATLKQGGLLQAIDPRQLDNAGLIDHLQQCDAFVRETIIRHHQLVFCVVIPLMDFIVHVEEWTGATQAEIFPVFQGASPQSSDAQEELAAIRAAADDTSERLLAQNLPAGELLLALRRDD
;
A
#
# COMPACT_ATOMS: atom_id res chain seq x y z
N MET A 1 4.93 -29.36 5.21
CA MET A 1 5.06 -29.20 6.68
C MET A 1 4.15 -28.03 7.06
N ASN A 2 3.22 -28.32 7.96
CA ASN A 2 2.06 -27.48 8.29
C ASN A 2 2.48 -26.55 9.44
N ASN A 3 2.80 -25.28 9.16
CA ASN A 3 3.18 -24.33 10.21
C ASN A 3 1.91 -23.71 10.81
N GLY A 4 1.50 -24.28 11.95
CA GLY A 4 0.45 -23.76 12.80
C GLY A 4 0.86 -22.42 13.42
N LEU A 5 0.27 -21.34 12.88
CA LEU A 5 0.08 -20.08 13.59
C LEU A 5 -1.42 -19.81 13.59
N ALA A 6 -2.15 -20.58 14.38
CA ALA A 6 -3.55 -20.35 14.70
C ALA A 6 -3.71 -20.45 16.22
N SER A 7 -3.51 -19.34 16.92
CA SER A 7 -4.10 -19.12 18.24
C SER A 7 -3.98 -17.65 18.66
N ALA A 8 -4.96 -16.85 18.21
CA ALA A 8 -5.45 -15.68 18.92
C ALA A 8 -6.81 -15.33 18.30
N VAL A 9 -7.82 -16.14 18.64
CA VAL A 9 -9.22 -15.86 18.28
C VAL A 9 -9.68 -14.73 19.20
N ASN A 10 -9.56 -13.49 18.72
CA ASN A 10 -10.30 -12.38 19.29
C ASN A 10 -11.68 -12.33 18.64
N THR A 11 -12.72 -12.48 19.46
CA THR A 11 -14.13 -12.41 19.08
C THR A 11 -14.50 -10.97 18.69
N HIS A 12 -14.25 -10.60 17.44
CA HIS A 12 -15.05 -9.61 16.71
C HIS A 12 -15.70 -10.35 15.55
N SER A 13 -16.97 -10.03 15.26
CA SER A 13 -17.81 -10.69 14.26
C SER A 13 -17.00 -11.20 13.05
N THR A 14 -17.10 -12.50 12.80
CA THR A 14 -16.17 -13.28 11.98
C THR A 14 -16.10 -12.79 10.54
N ARG A 15 -14.90 -12.30 10.19
CA ARG A 15 -14.35 -11.92 8.88
C ARG A 15 -14.68 -12.84 7.68
N GLU A 16 -15.27 -14.01 7.90
CA GLU A 16 -15.23 -15.16 6.98
C GLU A 16 -16.35 -15.22 5.93
N HIS A 17 -17.36 -14.35 5.92
CA HIS A 17 -18.57 -14.60 5.11
C HIS A 17 -19.20 -13.41 4.36
N TYR A 18 -18.43 -12.37 4.00
CA TYR A 18 -18.99 -11.36 3.10
C TYR A 18 -19.02 -11.84 1.64
N PRO A 19 -20.15 -11.65 0.93
CA PRO A 19 -20.26 -12.04 -0.46
C PRO A 19 -19.24 -11.29 -1.31
N LEU A 20 -18.68 -11.97 -2.32
CA LEU A 20 -17.75 -11.34 -3.24
C LEU A 20 -18.42 -10.15 -3.93
N PRO A 21 -17.70 -9.03 -4.15
CA PRO A 21 -18.27 -7.82 -4.76
C PRO A 21 -18.85 -8.01 -6.17
N GLY A 22 -18.49 -9.09 -6.88
CA GLY A 22 -18.96 -9.37 -8.23
C GLY A 22 -18.15 -10.47 -8.93
N PRO A 23 -18.30 -10.64 -10.26
CA PRO A 23 -17.52 -11.61 -11.02
C PRO A 23 -16.02 -11.26 -11.03
N GLY A 24 -15.15 -12.22 -11.33
CA GLY A 24 -13.69 -12.06 -11.39
C GLY A 24 -12.96 -12.52 -10.13
N ALA A 25 -11.63 -12.49 -10.14
CA ALA A 25 -10.78 -12.97 -9.03
C ALA A 25 -10.67 -11.95 -7.88
N TRP A 26 -11.79 -11.64 -7.22
CA TRP A 26 -11.78 -10.86 -5.99
C TRP A 26 -11.16 -11.64 -4.84
N GLY A 27 -10.26 -11.01 -4.10
CA GLY A 27 -9.70 -11.52 -2.86
C GLY A 27 -9.86 -10.49 -1.74
N LEU A 28 -10.09 -10.96 -0.52
CA LEU A 28 -10.02 -10.11 0.66
C LEU A 28 -8.56 -9.68 0.85
N GLU A 29 -8.32 -8.37 0.94
CA GLU A 29 -7.00 -7.85 1.26
C GLU A 29 -6.72 -8.06 2.75
N MET A 30 -5.61 -8.75 3.04
CA MET A 30 -5.27 -9.14 4.41
C MET A 30 -3.84 -8.79 4.79
N LEU A 31 -3.03 -8.29 3.86
CA LEU A 31 -1.64 -7.98 4.12
C LEU A 31 -1.48 -6.56 4.68
N HIS A 32 -2.26 -5.61 4.14
CA HIS A 32 -2.15 -4.18 4.51
C HIS A 32 -3.35 -3.69 5.32
N TRP A 33 -4.52 -4.30 5.13
CA TRP A 33 -5.79 -3.88 5.74
C TRP A 33 -6.36 -5.03 6.56
N MET A 34 -5.87 -5.18 7.79
CA MET A 34 -6.27 -6.30 8.65
C MET A 34 -7.59 -6.06 9.39
N ASP A 35 -7.98 -4.80 9.56
CA ASP A 35 -9.13 -4.38 10.36
C ASP A 35 -10.11 -3.52 9.53
N PRO A 36 -11.37 -3.35 10.01
CA PRO A 36 -12.32 -2.44 9.39
C PRO A 36 -11.73 -1.04 9.20
N THR A 37 -11.84 -0.55 7.98
CA THR A 37 -11.32 0.75 7.57
C THR A 37 -12.32 1.88 7.88
N SER A 38 -11.82 3.07 8.21
CA SER A 38 -12.67 4.25 8.44
C SER A 38 -13.47 4.63 7.19
N GLU A 39 -14.66 5.20 7.38
CA GLU A 39 -15.56 5.59 6.28
C GLU A 39 -14.89 6.58 5.30
N TYR A 40 -14.09 7.52 5.81
CA TYR A 40 -13.32 8.42 4.96
C TYR A 40 -12.37 7.65 4.01
N MET A 41 -11.67 6.64 4.52
CA MET A 41 -10.74 5.84 3.72
C MET A 41 -11.46 4.89 2.76
N THR A 42 -12.68 4.44 3.07
CA THR A 42 -13.48 3.64 2.12
C THR A 42 -13.94 4.45 0.92
N GLU A 43 -14.05 5.78 1.03
CA GLU A 43 -14.32 6.68 -0.09
C GLU A 43 -13.05 7.05 -0.89
N VAL A 44 -11.95 7.36 -0.18
CA VAL A 44 -10.72 7.88 -0.79
C VAL A 44 -9.93 6.80 -1.52
N TYR A 45 -9.73 5.66 -0.88
CA TYR A 45 -8.74 4.67 -1.30
C TYR A 45 -9.11 3.95 -2.61
N PRO A 46 -10.37 3.55 -2.85
CA PRO A 46 -10.77 2.86 -4.09
C PRO A 46 -10.64 3.69 -5.36
N VAL A 47 -10.49 5.01 -5.23
CA VAL A 47 -10.30 5.92 -6.38
C VAL A 47 -8.83 6.24 -6.58
N THR A 48 -8.12 6.55 -5.50
CA THR A 48 -6.75 7.08 -5.54
C THR A 48 -5.68 6.01 -5.77
N MET A 49 -5.82 4.83 -5.16
CA MET A 49 -4.86 3.74 -5.35
C MET A 49 -4.90 3.21 -6.79
N PRO A 50 -6.07 2.88 -7.39
CA PRO A 50 -6.16 2.48 -8.79
C PRO A 50 -5.60 3.53 -9.77
N GLU A 51 -5.83 4.81 -9.51
CA GLU A 51 -5.26 5.90 -10.31
C GLU A 51 -3.72 5.82 -10.33
N GLY A 52 -3.11 5.76 -9.14
CA GLY A 52 -1.66 5.67 -8.98
C GLY A 52 -1.09 4.41 -9.64
N MET A 53 -1.72 3.27 -9.37
CA MET A 53 -1.35 1.99 -9.99
C MET A 53 -1.36 2.05 -11.51
N ARG A 54 -2.41 2.62 -12.10
CA ARG A 54 -2.52 2.75 -13.55
C ARG A 54 -1.42 3.64 -14.13
N ARG A 55 -1.06 4.74 -13.47
CA ARG A 55 0.06 5.61 -13.87
C ARG A 55 1.38 4.85 -13.80
N GLY A 56 1.63 4.17 -12.69
CA GLY A 56 2.85 3.40 -12.45
C GLY A 56 3.01 2.24 -13.43
N CYS A 57 1.98 1.38 -13.56
CA CYS A 57 1.93 0.30 -14.55
C CYS A 57 2.24 0.80 -15.96
N ALA A 58 1.72 1.98 -16.29
CA ALA A 58 1.93 2.57 -17.61
C ALA A 58 3.35 3.04 -17.87
N ARG A 59 3.93 3.71 -16.88
CA ARG A 59 5.30 4.20 -16.93
C ARG A 59 6.32 3.05 -17.03
N TYR A 60 6.07 1.95 -16.33
CA TYR A 60 6.99 0.81 -16.24
C TYR A 60 6.70 -0.33 -17.22
N GLY A 61 5.71 -0.19 -18.10
CA GLY A 61 5.41 -1.23 -19.10
C GLY A 61 4.79 -2.50 -18.52
N VAL A 62 4.23 -2.44 -17.31
CA VAL A 62 3.61 -3.59 -16.64
C VAL A 62 2.31 -3.99 -17.33
N LEU A 63 2.08 -5.30 -17.49
CA LEU A 63 0.89 -5.87 -18.16
C LEU A 63 -0.38 -5.88 -17.29
N LEU A 64 -0.30 -5.27 -16.11
CA LEU A 64 -1.43 -4.89 -15.29
C LEU A 64 -1.93 -3.50 -15.74
N ASP A 65 -3.24 -3.32 -15.84
CA ASP A 65 -3.84 -2.02 -16.12
C ASP A 65 -4.01 -1.21 -14.83
N SER A 66 -4.51 -1.86 -13.77
CA SER A 66 -4.72 -1.31 -12.43
C SER A 66 -5.08 -2.44 -11.45
N LEU A 67 -5.43 -2.10 -10.20
CA LEU A 67 -6.31 -2.88 -9.36
C LEU A 67 -7.73 -2.30 -9.40
N ASP A 68 -8.73 -3.16 -9.20
CA ASP A 68 -10.07 -2.76 -8.79
C ASP A 68 -10.20 -3.00 -7.29
N MET A 69 -10.87 -2.09 -6.59
CA MET A 69 -10.97 -2.07 -5.13
C MET A 69 -12.41 -1.76 -4.72
N VAL A 70 -12.93 -2.51 -3.76
CA VAL A 70 -14.26 -2.28 -3.19
C VAL A 70 -14.20 -2.58 -1.70
N PHE A 71 -14.83 -1.72 -0.89
CA PHE A 71 -15.05 -2.02 0.52
C PHE A 71 -16.41 -2.69 0.70
N VAL A 72 -16.43 -3.84 1.35
CA VAL A 72 -17.66 -4.52 1.78
C VAL A 72 -17.64 -4.55 3.30
N ASN A 73 -18.56 -3.82 3.94
CA ASN A 73 -18.59 -3.65 5.40
C ASN A 73 -17.24 -3.19 5.98
N SER A 74 -16.63 -2.18 5.36
CA SER A 74 -15.31 -1.65 5.72
C SER A 74 -14.13 -2.61 5.56
N PHE A 75 -14.32 -3.78 4.94
CA PHE A 75 -13.23 -4.68 4.55
C PHE A 75 -12.90 -4.51 3.07
N LEU A 76 -11.62 -4.34 2.77
CA LEU A 76 -11.13 -4.13 1.42
C LEU A 76 -11.07 -5.45 0.64
N TYR A 77 -11.76 -5.50 -0.48
CA TYR A 77 -11.59 -6.52 -1.51
C TYR A 77 -10.84 -5.92 -2.69
N VAL A 78 -9.88 -6.68 -3.22
CA VAL A 78 -9.05 -6.28 -4.35
C VAL A 78 -9.10 -7.31 -5.45
N ARG A 79 -8.97 -6.84 -6.69
CA ARG A 79 -8.78 -7.70 -7.86
C ARG A 79 -7.79 -7.06 -8.82
N SER A 80 -6.84 -7.85 -9.30
CA SER A 80 -5.91 -7.45 -10.36
C SER A 80 -6.63 -7.32 -11.71
N ARG A 81 -6.48 -6.18 -12.37
CA ARG A 81 -7.04 -5.92 -13.70
C ARG A 81 -5.93 -5.96 -14.75
N GLY A 82 -5.81 -7.06 -15.49
CA GLY A 82 -4.85 -7.19 -16.59
C GLY A 82 -5.19 -6.29 -17.79
N VAL A 83 -4.18 -5.90 -18.56
CA VAL A 83 -4.39 -5.13 -19.81
C VAL A 83 -5.22 -5.95 -20.79
N GLY A 84 -6.40 -5.43 -21.16
CA GLY A 84 -7.32 -6.08 -22.10
C GLY A 84 -8.09 -7.27 -21.51
N ALA A 85 -7.94 -7.56 -20.21
CA ALA A 85 -8.70 -8.61 -19.55
C ALA A 85 -10.15 -8.16 -19.31
N PRO A 86 -11.15 -9.04 -19.54
CA PRO A 86 -12.53 -8.76 -19.17
C PRO A 86 -12.67 -8.72 -17.63
N ALA A 87 -13.66 -7.99 -17.12
CA ALA A 87 -13.91 -7.89 -15.68
C ALA A 87 -14.22 -9.24 -15.02
N SER A 88 -14.71 -10.22 -15.78
CA SER A 88 -14.98 -11.58 -15.30
C SER A 88 -13.75 -12.48 -15.25
N ALA A 89 -12.57 -12.00 -15.67
CA ALA A 89 -11.35 -12.82 -15.68
C ALA A 89 -10.99 -13.28 -14.26
N THR A 90 -10.78 -14.59 -14.12
CA THR A 90 -10.36 -15.22 -12.85
C THR A 90 -8.96 -15.81 -12.91
N ARG A 91 -8.36 -15.88 -14.11
CA ARG A 91 -7.05 -16.49 -14.35
C ARG A 91 -6.29 -15.72 -15.43
N THR A 92 -4.97 -15.84 -15.41
CA THR A 92 -4.13 -15.33 -16.49
C THR A 92 -4.33 -16.15 -17.77
N PRO A 93 -4.15 -15.54 -18.97
CA PRO A 93 -4.15 -16.28 -20.22
C PRO A 93 -3.10 -17.41 -20.21
N PRO A 94 -3.36 -18.55 -20.89
CA PRO A 94 -2.33 -19.55 -21.15
C PRO A 94 -1.05 -18.95 -21.76
N ARG A 95 0.12 -19.47 -21.35
CA ARG A 95 1.44 -18.96 -21.80
C ARG A 95 1.58 -18.83 -23.32
N TRP A 96 1.02 -19.78 -24.07
CA TRP A 96 1.08 -19.81 -25.54
C TRP A 96 0.33 -18.65 -26.21
N LEU A 97 -0.62 -17.99 -25.51
CA LEU A 97 -1.33 -16.82 -26.04
C LEU A 97 -0.52 -15.53 -25.93
N PHE A 98 0.48 -15.45 -25.04
CA PHE A 98 1.22 -14.20 -24.82
C PHE A 98 1.90 -13.67 -26.08
N PRO A 99 2.59 -14.49 -26.92
CA PRO A 99 3.15 -13.99 -28.18
C PRO A 99 2.10 -13.38 -29.11
N ILE A 100 0.92 -14.00 -29.20
CA ILE A 100 -0.19 -13.52 -30.04
C ILE A 100 -0.75 -12.21 -29.47
N MET A 101 -1.00 -12.15 -28.16
CA MET A 101 -1.46 -10.95 -27.48
C MET A 101 -0.46 -9.80 -27.60
N SER A 102 0.83 -10.09 -27.45
CA SER A 102 1.92 -9.14 -27.65
C SER A 102 2.08 -8.72 -29.10
N ALA A 103 1.63 -9.49 -30.09
CA ALA A 103 1.68 -9.09 -31.49
C ALA A 103 0.43 -8.30 -31.94
N LEU A 104 -0.74 -8.62 -31.39
CA LEU A 104 -2.03 -8.11 -31.88
C LEU A 104 -2.64 -7.00 -31.02
N HIS A 105 -2.44 -7.02 -29.69
CA HIS A 105 -3.11 -6.06 -28.80
C HIS A 105 -2.28 -4.76 -28.68
N PRO A 106 -2.76 -3.60 -29.18
CA PRO A 106 -1.95 -2.38 -29.27
C PRO A 106 -1.41 -1.89 -27.92
N LYS A 107 -2.23 -1.97 -26.86
CA LYS A 107 -1.81 -1.59 -25.51
C LYS A 107 -0.72 -2.53 -24.94
N ILE A 108 -0.81 -3.84 -25.19
CA ILE A 108 0.20 -4.81 -24.74
C ILE A 108 1.51 -4.57 -25.48
N ARG A 109 1.46 -4.39 -26.81
CA ARG A 109 2.64 -3.99 -27.61
C ARG A 109 3.36 -2.77 -27.04
N ARG A 110 2.59 -1.72 -26.74
CA ARG A 110 3.15 -0.49 -26.16
C ARG A 110 3.77 -0.76 -24.79
N ARG A 111 3.12 -1.56 -23.95
CA ARG A 111 3.65 -1.94 -22.63
C ARG A 111 4.97 -2.70 -22.73
N VAL A 112 5.06 -3.70 -23.62
CA VAL A 112 6.29 -4.46 -23.88
C VAL A 112 7.40 -3.53 -24.36
N ALA A 113 7.14 -2.68 -25.37
CA ALA A 113 8.13 -1.73 -25.86
C ALA A 113 8.57 -0.70 -24.80
N THR A 114 7.69 -0.35 -23.86
CA THR A 114 8.05 0.46 -22.69
C THR A 114 8.91 -0.32 -21.71
N ALA A 115 8.59 -1.58 -21.43
CA ALA A 115 9.39 -2.42 -20.53
C ALA A 115 10.83 -2.60 -21.03
N ASP A 116 11.03 -2.81 -22.33
CA ASP A 116 12.36 -2.88 -22.94
C ASP A 116 13.19 -1.62 -22.64
N LYS A 117 12.58 -0.44 -22.79
CA LYS A 117 13.21 0.85 -22.48
C LYS A 117 13.46 1.04 -20.98
N VAL A 118 12.52 0.60 -20.13
CA VAL A 118 12.64 0.69 -18.67
C VAL A 118 13.91 -0.01 -18.19
N PHE A 119 14.21 -1.20 -18.70
CA PHE A 119 15.42 -1.94 -18.34
C PHE A 119 16.69 -1.38 -19.02
N ALA A 120 16.59 -0.95 -20.27
CA ALA A 120 17.72 -0.33 -20.98
C ALA A 120 18.18 0.98 -20.30
N ASP A 121 17.22 1.85 -19.99
CA ASP A 121 17.46 3.20 -19.48
C ASP A 121 17.50 3.24 -17.93
N LYS A 122 17.00 2.20 -17.26
CA LYS A 122 16.94 2.07 -15.79
C LYS A 122 16.23 3.26 -15.13
N ILE A 123 15.09 3.65 -15.70
CA ILE A 123 14.36 4.88 -15.36
C ILE A 123 13.98 5.02 -13.87
N TRP A 124 13.97 3.91 -13.11
CA TRP A 124 13.76 3.93 -11.67
C TRP A 124 14.82 4.74 -10.91
N ARG A 125 16.03 4.90 -11.47
CA ARG A 125 17.07 5.73 -10.86
C ARG A 125 16.70 7.22 -10.92
N ASP A 126 16.20 7.65 -12.06
CA ASP A 126 15.75 9.03 -12.27
C ASP A 126 14.48 9.31 -11.47
N ASP A 127 13.54 8.36 -11.42
CA ASP A 127 12.35 8.46 -10.58
C ASP A 127 12.69 8.53 -9.09
N ALA A 128 13.65 7.74 -8.62
CA ALA A 128 14.12 7.79 -7.25
C ALA A 128 14.78 9.13 -6.91
N ALA A 129 15.58 9.69 -7.83
CA ALA A 129 16.19 11.00 -7.67
C ALA A 129 15.11 12.11 -7.66
N GLN A 130 14.19 12.09 -8.62
CA GLN A 130 13.07 13.02 -8.68
C GLN A 130 12.21 12.98 -7.41
N TRP A 131 11.94 11.78 -6.88
CA TRP A 131 11.23 11.63 -5.62
C TRP A 131 12.01 12.25 -4.46
N ARG A 132 13.26 11.84 -4.27
CA ARG A 132 14.10 12.26 -3.15
C ARG A 132 14.39 13.76 -3.15
N ASP A 133 14.74 14.30 -4.30
CA ASP A 133 15.36 15.62 -4.42
C ASP A 133 14.33 16.72 -4.69
N VAL A 134 13.14 16.37 -5.22
CA VAL A 134 12.11 17.34 -5.61
C VAL A 134 10.77 17.06 -4.93
N GLN A 135 10.20 15.87 -5.15
CA GLN A 135 8.81 15.62 -4.76
C GLN A 135 8.64 15.44 -3.25
N LYS A 136 9.52 14.70 -2.57
CA LYS A 136 9.46 14.47 -1.12
C LYS A 136 9.60 15.78 -0.34
N PRO A 137 10.61 16.65 -0.58
CA PRO A 137 10.72 17.93 0.11
C PRO A 137 9.50 18.83 -0.12
N ALA A 138 8.99 18.90 -1.35
CA ALA A 138 7.79 19.67 -1.66
C ALA A 138 6.54 19.13 -0.92
N THR A 139 6.39 17.81 -0.86
CA THR A 139 5.30 17.13 -0.14
C THR A 139 5.37 17.42 1.36
N LEU A 140 6.56 17.30 1.96
CA LEU A 140 6.77 17.60 3.37
C LEU A 140 6.49 19.07 3.69
N LYS A 141 6.95 20.00 2.85
CA LYS A 141 6.65 21.42 3.00
C LYS A 141 5.15 21.69 2.96
N GLN A 142 4.45 21.15 1.97
CA GLN A 142 3.00 21.34 1.85
C GLN A 142 2.24 20.72 3.02
N GLY A 143 2.61 19.50 3.43
CA GLY A 143 2.02 18.84 4.60
C GLY A 143 2.25 19.64 5.88
N GLY A 144 3.46 20.19 6.07
CA GLY A 144 3.77 21.05 7.22
C GLY A 144 2.95 22.35 7.23
N LEU A 145 2.70 22.97 6.08
CA LEU A 145 1.84 24.15 5.98
C LEU A 145 0.39 23.83 6.38
N LEU A 146 -0.13 22.68 5.96
CA LEU A 146 -1.47 22.24 6.37
C LEU A 146 -1.53 21.95 7.87
N GLN A 147 -0.52 21.26 8.43
CA GLN A 147 -0.46 20.93 9.86
C GLN A 147 -0.26 22.15 10.77
N ALA A 148 0.29 23.24 10.26
CA ALA A 148 0.52 24.46 11.03
C ALA A 148 -0.77 25.27 11.28
N ILE A 149 -1.88 24.95 10.61
CA ILE A 149 -3.16 25.63 10.78
C ILE A 149 -3.84 25.09 12.04
N ASP A 150 -4.17 25.96 13.00
CA ASP A 150 -4.97 25.60 14.18
C ASP A 150 -6.47 25.63 13.82
N PRO A 151 -7.15 24.48 13.71
CA PRO A 151 -8.55 24.44 13.27
C PRO A 151 -9.51 25.16 14.21
N ARG A 152 -9.12 25.37 15.48
CA ARG A 152 -9.95 26.06 16.49
C ARG A 152 -10.06 27.56 16.25
N GLN A 153 -9.18 28.13 15.42
CA GLN A 153 -9.16 29.54 15.08
C GLN A 153 -9.91 29.84 13.78
N LEU A 154 -10.36 28.81 13.07
CA LEU A 154 -11.10 28.95 11.81
C LEU A 154 -12.59 29.14 12.10
N ASP A 155 -13.25 29.95 11.27
CA ASP A 155 -14.70 29.91 11.17
C ASP A 155 -15.15 28.67 10.39
N ASN A 156 -16.47 28.45 10.29
CA ASN A 156 -16.99 27.26 9.61
C ASN A 156 -16.56 27.18 8.14
N ALA A 157 -16.51 28.31 7.43
CA ALA A 157 -16.11 28.34 6.03
C ALA A 157 -14.62 28.00 5.88
N GLY A 158 -13.76 28.58 6.72
CA GLY A 158 -12.33 28.30 6.76
C GLY A 158 -12.03 26.86 7.16
N LEU A 159 -12.79 26.28 8.10
CA LEU A 159 -12.63 24.88 8.49
C LEU A 159 -12.98 23.94 7.34
N ILE A 160 -14.07 24.19 6.61
CA ILE A 160 -14.46 23.39 5.45
C ILE A 160 -13.38 23.46 4.36
N ASP A 161 -12.91 24.66 4.03
CA ASP A 161 -11.85 24.85 3.04
C ASP A 161 -10.56 24.13 3.46
N HIS A 162 -10.16 24.26 4.73
CA HIS A 162 -9.00 23.56 5.25
C HIS A 162 -9.12 22.03 5.15
N LEU A 163 -10.28 21.46 5.49
CA LEU A 163 -10.54 20.03 5.36
C LEU A 163 -10.49 19.56 3.89
N GLN A 164 -11.00 20.37 2.95
CA GLN A 164 -10.91 20.08 1.51
C GLN A 164 -9.47 20.10 1.01
N GLN A 165 -8.65 21.04 1.48
CA GLN A 165 -7.23 21.08 1.15
C GLN A 165 -6.48 19.86 1.71
N CYS A 166 -6.80 19.44 2.93
CA CYS A 166 -6.26 18.22 3.54
C CYS A 166 -6.67 16.96 2.77
N ASP A 167 -7.94 16.83 2.37
CA ASP A 167 -8.42 15.72 1.53
C ASP A 167 -7.69 15.68 0.18
N ALA A 168 -7.59 16.81 -0.52
CA ALA A 168 -6.88 16.90 -1.78
C ALA A 168 -5.40 16.50 -1.64
N PHE A 169 -4.75 16.92 -0.55
CA PHE A 169 -3.37 16.55 -0.24
C PHE A 169 -3.22 15.04 0.01
N VAL A 170 -4.11 14.44 0.81
CA VAL A 170 -4.12 12.99 1.07
C VAL A 170 -4.34 12.21 -0.23
N ARG A 171 -5.31 12.61 -1.05
CA ARG A 171 -5.60 11.94 -2.32
C ARG A 171 -4.40 11.95 -3.27
N GLU A 172 -3.78 13.10 -3.45
CA GLU A 172 -2.61 13.24 -4.34
C GLU A 172 -1.40 12.46 -3.82
N THR A 173 -1.17 12.44 -2.50
CA THR A 173 -0.05 11.68 -1.92
C THR A 173 -0.27 10.17 -2.02
N ILE A 174 -1.50 9.68 -1.87
CA ILE A 174 -1.85 8.27 -2.11
C ILE A 174 -1.62 7.90 -3.58
N ILE A 175 -2.08 8.73 -4.53
CA ILE A 175 -1.87 8.49 -5.97
C ILE A 175 -0.37 8.38 -6.27
N ARG A 176 0.42 9.33 -5.77
CA ARG A 176 1.87 9.37 -5.98
C ARG A 176 2.57 8.16 -5.38
N HIS A 177 2.21 7.76 -4.15
CA HIS A 177 2.77 6.58 -3.50
C HIS A 177 2.62 5.33 -4.37
N HIS A 178 1.39 5.04 -4.84
CA HIS A 178 1.12 3.86 -5.65
C HIS A 178 1.66 3.95 -7.08
N GLN A 179 1.84 5.17 -7.60
CA GLN A 179 2.59 5.38 -8.84
C GLN A 179 4.08 5.02 -8.68
N LEU A 180 4.69 5.39 -7.54
CA LEU A 180 6.12 5.19 -7.27
C LEU A 180 6.48 3.78 -6.81
N VAL A 181 5.52 2.93 -6.41
CA VAL A 181 5.77 1.53 -6.02
C VAL A 181 6.67 0.79 -7.03
N PHE A 182 6.45 1.02 -8.33
CA PHE A 182 7.22 0.37 -9.40
C PHE A 182 8.68 0.80 -9.46
N CYS A 183 8.99 2.01 -9.01
CA CYS A 183 10.37 2.50 -8.88
C CYS A 183 11.19 1.62 -7.93
N VAL A 184 10.53 0.96 -6.98
CA VAL A 184 11.18 0.07 -5.99
C VAL A 184 11.03 -1.39 -6.40
N VAL A 185 9.81 -1.81 -6.73
CA VAL A 185 9.50 -3.23 -6.99
C VAL A 185 10.22 -3.75 -8.23
N ILE A 186 10.31 -2.98 -9.32
CA ILE A 186 10.94 -3.45 -10.55
C ILE A 186 12.42 -3.81 -10.36
N PRO A 187 13.30 -2.90 -9.87
CA PRO A 187 14.70 -3.25 -9.65
C PRO A 187 14.91 -4.29 -8.55
N LEU A 188 14.06 -4.32 -7.52
CA LEU A 188 14.13 -5.34 -6.48
C LEU A 188 13.83 -6.74 -7.03
N MET A 189 12.74 -6.88 -7.79
CA MET A 189 12.37 -8.16 -8.39
C MET A 189 13.34 -8.58 -9.49
N ASP A 190 13.89 -7.64 -10.25
CA ASP A 190 14.98 -7.90 -11.21
C ASP A 190 16.20 -8.51 -10.51
N PHE A 191 16.64 -7.91 -9.40
CA PHE A 191 17.72 -8.45 -8.59
C PHE A 191 17.40 -9.86 -8.08
N ILE A 192 16.20 -10.05 -7.49
CA ILE A 192 15.80 -11.35 -6.93
C ILE A 192 15.84 -12.43 -8.01
N VAL A 193 15.22 -12.21 -9.17
CA VAL A 193 15.20 -13.19 -10.27
C VAL A 193 16.61 -13.58 -10.69
N HIS A 194 17.53 -12.62 -10.84
CA HIS A 194 18.92 -12.93 -11.19
C HIS A 194 19.65 -13.72 -10.08
N VAL A 195 19.42 -13.41 -8.81
CA VAL A 195 20.02 -14.18 -7.70
C VAL A 195 19.48 -15.60 -7.67
N GLU A 196 18.17 -15.79 -7.88
CA GLU A 196 17.57 -17.13 -8.01
C GLU A 196 18.24 -17.91 -9.16
N GLU A 197 18.42 -17.28 -10.32
CA GLU A 197 19.08 -17.91 -11.48
C GLU A 197 20.56 -18.25 -11.25
N TRP A 198 21.31 -17.38 -10.57
CA TRP A 198 22.74 -17.57 -10.34
C TRP A 198 23.04 -18.59 -9.24
N THR A 199 22.20 -18.66 -8.22
CA THR A 199 22.51 -19.39 -6.97
C THR A 199 21.58 -20.57 -6.70
N GLY A 200 20.38 -20.57 -7.29
CA GLY A 200 19.32 -21.51 -6.93
C GLY A 200 18.65 -21.24 -5.57
N ALA A 201 19.03 -20.17 -4.86
CA ALA A 201 18.37 -19.75 -3.64
C ALA A 201 16.91 -19.34 -3.92
N THR A 202 16.03 -19.60 -2.97
CA THR A 202 14.62 -19.21 -3.05
C THR A 202 14.42 -17.76 -2.65
N GLN A 203 13.34 -17.12 -3.10
CA GLN A 203 12.97 -15.77 -2.63
C GLN A 203 12.91 -15.67 -1.10
N ALA A 204 12.47 -16.73 -0.41
CA ALA A 204 12.40 -16.78 1.06
C ALA A 204 13.78 -16.69 1.73
N GLU A 205 14.85 -17.11 1.05
CA GLU A 205 16.24 -16.99 1.50
C GLU A 205 16.85 -15.64 1.11
N ILE A 206 16.40 -15.04 0.01
CA ILE A 206 16.94 -13.77 -0.51
C ILE A 206 16.33 -12.55 0.19
N PHE A 207 15.01 -12.50 0.37
CA PHE A 207 14.32 -11.35 0.98
C PHE A 207 14.87 -10.94 2.36
N PRO A 208 15.23 -11.86 3.27
CA PRO A 208 15.82 -11.52 4.56
C PRO A 208 17.09 -10.68 4.48
N VAL A 209 17.87 -10.76 3.39
CA VAL A 209 19.09 -9.95 3.19
C VAL A 209 18.80 -8.44 3.17
N PHE A 210 17.58 -8.05 2.81
CA PHE A 210 17.16 -6.64 2.77
C PHE A 210 16.61 -6.13 4.11
N GLN A 211 16.46 -6.99 5.13
CA GLN A 211 15.97 -6.56 6.43
C GLN A 211 16.92 -5.53 7.05
N GLY A 212 16.38 -4.38 7.44
CA GLY A 212 17.17 -3.29 8.03
C GLY A 212 18.02 -2.48 7.04
N ALA A 213 17.95 -2.76 5.73
CA ALA A 213 18.76 -2.05 4.73
C ALA A 213 18.33 -0.58 4.49
N SER A 214 17.13 -0.20 4.95
CA SER A 214 16.57 1.14 4.81
C SER A 214 16.65 1.87 6.16
N PRO A 215 17.45 2.95 6.28
CA PRO A 215 17.44 3.81 7.46
C PRO A 215 16.03 4.30 7.79
N GLN A 216 15.24 4.67 6.77
CA GLN A 216 13.86 5.14 6.94
C GLN A 216 12.91 4.12 7.57
N SER A 217 13.22 2.82 7.47
CA SER A 217 12.43 1.76 8.09
C SER A 217 12.85 1.50 9.55
N SER A 218 13.94 2.11 9.99
CA SER A 218 14.44 2.10 11.38
C SER A 218 14.34 3.47 12.06
N ASP A 219 14.00 4.54 11.32
CA ASP A 219 13.95 5.92 11.82
C ASP A 219 12.97 6.09 12.99
N ALA A 220 11.91 5.27 13.09
CA ALA A 220 10.96 5.35 14.21
C ALA A 220 11.51 4.78 15.54
N GLN A 221 12.76 4.32 15.60
CA GLN A 221 13.33 3.75 16.82
C GLN A 221 13.43 4.76 17.96
N GLU A 222 13.73 6.03 17.67
CA GLU A 222 13.81 7.07 18.69
C GLU A 222 12.43 7.40 19.25
N GLU A 223 11.41 7.55 18.40
CA GLU A 223 10.04 7.80 18.83
C GLU A 223 9.45 6.59 19.58
N LEU A 224 9.70 5.36 19.11
CA LEU A 224 9.30 4.14 19.81
C LEU A 224 10.01 3.99 21.16
N ALA A 225 11.30 4.37 21.24
CA ALA A 225 12.03 4.40 22.50
C ALA A 225 11.47 5.47 23.45
N ALA A 226 11.08 6.64 22.94
CA ALA A 226 10.44 7.69 23.72
C ALA A 226 9.07 7.26 24.26
N ILE A 227 8.25 6.59 23.42
CA ILE A 227 6.97 5.99 23.85
C ILE A 227 7.23 4.96 24.95
N ARG A 228 8.22 4.08 24.76
CA ARG A 228 8.58 3.09 25.78
C ARG A 228 9.08 3.73 27.08
N ALA A 229 9.86 4.80 27.00
CA ALA A 229 10.34 5.51 28.19
C ALA A 229 9.22 6.28 28.91
N ALA A 230 8.18 6.68 28.20
CA ALA A 230 6.98 7.30 28.78
C ALA A 230 6.00 6.27 29.36
N ALA A 231 6.12 4.99 29.00
CA ALA A 231 5.33 3.93 29.62
C ALA A 231 5.87 3.63 31.02
N ASP A 232 4.98 3.64 32.02
CA ASP A 232 5.28 3.20 33.37
C ASP A 232 4.85 1.75 33.60
N ASP A 233 5.27 1.15 34.71
CA ASP A 233 4.92 -0.24 35.08
C ASP A 233 3.40 -0.47 35.13
N THR A 234 2.60 0.57 35.36
CA THR A 234 1.14 0.51 35.37
C THR A 234 0.58 0.43 33.95
N SER A 235 1.04 1.30 33.06
CA SER A 235 0.69 1.29 31.63
C SER A 235 1.11 -0.01 30.96
N GLU A 236 2.32 -0.52 31.23
CA GLU A 236 2.77 -1.80 30.67
C GLU A 236 1.91 -2.97 31.16
N ARG A 237 1.54 -3.00 32.45
CA ARG A 237 0.62 -4.01 33.00
C ARG A 237 -0.79 -3.91 32.44
N LEU A 238 -1.28 -2.71 32.14
CA LEU A 238 -2.57 -2.49 31.50
C LEU A 238 -2.55 -2.96 30.04
N LEU A 239 -1.50 -2.61 29.29
CA LEU A 239 -1.32 -3.04 27.89
C LEU A 239 -1.15 -4.56 27.74
N ALA A 240 -0.58 -5.23 28.74
CA ALA A 240 -0.47 -6.69 28.78
C ALA A 240 -1.79 -7.41 29.08
N GLN A 241 -2.83 -6.69 29.52
CA GLN A 241 -4.15 -7.28 29.77
C GLN A 241 -4.97 -7.34 28.48
N ASN A 242 -5.72 -8.42 28.30
CA ASN A 242 -6.66 -8.55 27.20
C ASN A 242 -7.98 -7.83 27.49
N LEU A 243 -7.92 -6.51 27.69
CA LEU A 243 -9.09 -5.66 27.91
C LEU A 243 -9.70 -5.21 26.57
N PRO A 244 -11.02 -4.98 26.51
CA PRO A 244 -11.63 -4.27 25.39
C PRO A 244 -10.96 -2.91 25.18
N ALA A 245 -10.70 -2.53 23.92
CA ALA A 245 -9.90 -1.34 23.59
C ALA A 245 -10.42 -0.03 24.26
N GLY A 246 -11.74 0.12 24.39
CA GLY A 246 -12.34 1.27 25.06
C GLY A 246 -12.09 1.31 26.57
N GLU A 247 -12.09 0.15 27.24
CA GLU A 247 -11.80 0.03 28.67
C GLU A 247 -10.31 0.23 28.95
N LEU A 248 -9.46 -0.33 28.10
CA LEU A 248 -8.01 -0.13 28.13
C LEU A 248 -7.66 1.35 28.00
N LEU A 249 -8.26 2.05 27.03
CA LEU A 249 -8.03 3.48 26.83
C LEU A 249 -8.50 4.33 28.02
N LEU A 250 -9.63 3.98 28.64
CA LEU A 250 -10.11 4.66 29.84
C LEU A 250 -9.19 4.41 31.05
N ALA A 251 -8.66 3.20 31.20
CA ALA A 251 -7.72 2.87 32.26
C ALA A 251 -6.41 3.66 32.11
N LEU A 252 -5.85 3.70 30.90
CA LEU A 252 -4.63 4.47 30.60
C LEU A 252 -4.79 5.99 30.77
N ARG A 253 -6.03 6.51 30.75
CA ARG A 253 -6.33 7.95 30.95
C ARG A 253 -6.64 8.34 32.39
N ARG A 254 -6.75 7.38 33.29
CA ARG A 254 -7.19 7.61 34.69
C ARG A 254 -6.04 7.79 35.67
N ASP A 255 -4.80 7.60 35.24
CA ASP A 255 -3.60 7.74 36.08
C ASP A 255 -2.96 9.15 36.03
N ASP A 256 -3.77 10.20 35.79
CA ASP A 256 -3.44 11.61 36.07
C ASP A 256 -4.11 12.08 37.37
#